data_AF-A0A4R8UE62-F1
#
_entry.id   AF-A0A4R8UE62-F1
#
_cell.length_a   1.000
_cell.length_b   1.000
_cell.length_c   1.000
_cell.angle_alpha   90.00
_cell.angle_beta   90.00
_cell.angle_gamma   90.00
#
_symmetry.space_group_name_H-M   'P 1'
#
loop_
_entity.id
_entity.type
_entity.pdbx_description
1 polymer ?
#
loop_
_entity_poly.entity_id
_entity_poly.type
_entity_poly.pdbx_seq_one_letter_code
_entity_poly.pdbx_strand_id
1 'polypeptide(L)'
;MAEAPLVPNPQVPTLTPNAEPEPLPQGPAEDHGSTPGARGSTTASGSGALLTYTVVEGDSFFDIAQRFNVPVQLMLKMNPSVPGLGENIYIKQIINLDWKAQR
;
A
#
# COMPACT_ATOMS: atom_id res chain seq x y z
N MET A 1 -29.44 23.90 -58.54
CA MET A 1 -28.74 22.80 -57.83
C MET A 1 -28.68 23.22 -56.37
N ALA A 2 -29.32 22.51 -55.46
CA ALA A 2 -29.34 22.87 -54.03
C ALA A 2 -28.12 22.26 -53.34
N GLU A 3 -27.38 23.07 -52.60
CA GLU A 3 -26.21 22.68 -51.80
C GLU A 3 -26.67 21.79 -50.63
N ALA A 4 -26.00 20.66 -50.41
CA ALA A 4 -26.36 19.75 -49.32
C ALA A 4 -26.02 20.40 -47.96
N PRO A 5 -26.91 20.34 -46.96
CA PRO A 5 -26.64 20.96 -45.67
C PRO A 5 -25.45 20.26 -45.00
N LEU A 6 -24.45 21.06 -44.61
CA LEU A 6 -23.30 20.57 -43.85
C LEU A 6 -23.80 20.05 -42.49
N VAL A 7 -23.69 18.74 -42.27
CA VAL A 7 -23.91 18.14 -40.95
C VAL A 7 -22.79 18.62 -40.01
N PRO A 8 -23.12 19.22 -38.86
CA PRO A 8 -22.13 19.62 -37.86
C PRO A 8 -21.34 18.41 -37.38
N ASN A 9 -20.04 18.58 -37.20
CA ASN A 9 -19.20 17.55 -36.61
C ASN A 9 -19.72 17.22 -35.19
N PRO A 10 -19.78 15.93 -34.80
CA PRO A 10 -20.20 15.55 -33.46
C PRO A 10 -19.31 16.22 -32.41
N GLN A 11 -19.93 16.76 -31.36
CA GLN A 11 -19.19 17.39 -30.26
C GLN A 11 -18.36 16.32 -29.55
N VAL A 12 -17.08 16.60 -29.32
CA VAL A 12 -16.26 15.78 -28.44
C VAL A 12 -16.92 15.77 -27.06
N PRO A 13 -17.18 14.60 -26.45
CA PRO A 13 -17.75 14.56 -25.13
C PRO A 13 -16.80 15.26 -24.16
N THR A 14 -17.34 16.14 -23.33
CA THR A 14 -16.59 16.82 -22.28
C THR A 14 -16.02 15.75 -21.35
N LEU A 15 -14.69 15.61 -21.33
CA LEU A 15 -14.02 14.70 -20.40
C LEU A 15 -14.35 15.16 -18.99
N THR A 16 -15.22 14.43 -18.30
CA THR A 16 -15.45 14.64 -16.87
C THR A 16 -14.31 13.92 -16.18
N PRO A 17 -13.40 14.61 -15.46
CA PRO A 17 -12.36 13.93 -14.72
C PRO A 17 -13.02 12.93 -13.76
N ASN A 18 -12.44 11.73 -13.63
CA ASN A 18 -12.82 10.85 -12.53
C ASN A 18 -12.71 11.63 -11.21
N ALA A 19 -13.59 11.32 -10.26
CA ALA A 19 -13.52 11.89 -8.92
C ALA A 19 -12.10 11.73 -8.35
N GLU A 20 -11.65 12.74 -7.60
CA GLU A 20 -10.42 12.66 -6.80
C GLU A 20 -10.46 11.35 -6.00
N PRO A 21 -9.42 10.49 -6.08
CA PRO A 21 -9.40 9.25 -5.33
C PRO A 21 -9.61 9.53 -3.85
N GLU A 22 -10.66 8.98 -3.25
CA GLU A 22 -10.81 9.04 -1.80
C GLU A 22 -9.58 8.37 -1.17
N PRO A 23 -8.88 9.04 -0.22
CA PRO A 23 -7.74 8.43 0.43
C PRO A 23 -8.21 7.13 1.09
N LEU A 24 -7.58 6.01 0.73
CA LEU A 24 -7.86 4.73 1.36
C LEU A 24 -7.79 4.90 2.89
N PRO A 25 -8.75 4.38 3.65
CA PRO A 25 -8.74 4.51 5.10
C PRO A 25 -7.44 3.93 5.64
N GLN A 26 -6.57 4.79 6.18
CA GLN A 26 -5.35 4.37 6.86
C GLN A 26 -5.80 3.83 8.22
N GLY A 27 -6.00 2.52 8.30
CA GLY A 27 -6.34 1.81 9.52
C GLY A 27 -5.11 1.24 10.23
N PRO A 28 -5.30 0.60 11.40
CA PRO A 28 -4.26 -0.24 11.97
C PRO A 28 -3.84 -1.35 11.02
N ALA A 29 -2.58 -1.79 11.14
CA ALA A 29 -2.14 -3.02 10.52
C ALA A 29 -3.03 -4.17 11.01
N GLU A 30 -3.64 -4.90 10.09
CA GLU A 30 -4.52 -6.03 10.35
C GLU A 30 -3.86 -7.32 9.86
N ASP A 31 -3.61 -8.28 10.74
CA ASP A 31 -2.96 -9.53 10.32
C ASP A 31 -3.94 -10.44 9.56
N HIS A 32 -3.77 -10.57 8.25
CA HIS A 32 -4.55 -11.47 7.40
C HIS A 32 -4.01 -12.91 7.39
N GLY A 33 -2.98 -13.19 8.19
CA GLY A 33 -2.34 -14.50 8.31
C GLY A 33 -1.10 -14.65 7.43
N SER A 34 -0.23 -15.58 7.82
CA SER A 34 1.04 -15.81 7.14
C SER A 34 0.86 -16.27 5.69
N THR A 35 1.51 -15.58 4.76
CA THR A 35 1.54 -15.92 3.33
C THR A 35 2.95 -16.37 2.90
N PRO A 36 3.11 -17.03 1.74
CA PRO A 36 4.44 -17.17 1.12
C PRO A 36 5.03 -15.76 0.90
N GLY A 37 6.16 -15.45 1.53
CA GLY A 37 6.76 -14.10 1.50
C GLY A 37 6.49 -13.24 2.74
N ALA A 38 5.66 -13.70 3.68
CA ALA A 38 5.44 -13.01 4.95
C ALA A 38 5.19 -14.00 6.11
N ARG A 39 6.19 -14.82 6.43
CA ARG A 39 6.12 -15.92 7.43
C ARG A 39 6.69 -15.56 8.79
N GLY A 40 7.28 -14.38 8.90
CA GLY A 40 7.85 -13.82 10.09
C GLY A 40 6.85 -13.67 11.24
N SER A 41 7.43 -13.48 12.42
CA SER A 41 6.69 -13.33 13.67
C SER A 41 6.33 -11.88 13.92
N THR A 42 5.12 -11.65 14.42
CA THR A 42 4.63 -10.33 14.83
C THR A 42 4.66 -10.15 16.33
N THR A 43 4.82 -8.90 16.77
CA THR A 43 4.54 -8.51 18.15
C THR A 43 3.33 -7.59 18.17
N ALA A 44 2.48 -7.75 19.20
CA ALA A 44 1.31 -6.92 19.42
C ALA A 44 1.35 -6.33 20.83
N SER A 45 0.76 -5.16 20.99
CA SER A 45 0.49 -4.56 22.30
C SER A 45 -0.59 -5.35 23.06
N GLY A 46 -0.72 -5.14 24.37
CA GLY A 46 -1.78 -5.73 25.18
C GLY A 46 -3.21 -5.37 24.74
N SER A 47 -3.37 -4.35 23.89
CA SER A 47 -4.63 -3.97 23.25
C SER A 47 -4.88 -4.65 21.89
N GLY A 48 -3.98 -5.53 21.43
CA GLY A 48 -4.09 -6.23 20.15
C GLY A 48 -3.55 -5.47 18.94
N ALA A 49 -3.03 -4.25 19.11
CA ALA A 49 -2.41 -3.50 18.01
C ALA A 49 -1.04 -4.08 17.63
N LEU A 50 -0.82 -4.35 16.34
CA LEU A 50 0.46 -4.81 15.83
C LEU A 50 1.51 -3.71 15.94
N LEU A 51 2.67 -4.05 16.51
CA LEU A 51 3.77 -3.13 16.73
C LEU A 51 4.89 -3.39 15.73
N THR A 52 5.38 -4.62 15.66
CA THR A 52 6.52 -4.96 14.81
C THR A 52 6.39 -6.32 14.16
N TYR A 53 7.11 -6.49 13.06
CA TYR A 53 7.29 -7.73 12.33
C TYR A 53 8.77 -8.08 12.23
N THR A 54 9.12 -9.34 12.50
CA THR A 54 10.49 -9.84 12.37
C THR A 54 10.63 -10.61 11.06
N VAL A 55 11.43 -10.09 10.14
CA VAL A 55 11.69 -10.68 8.82
C VAL A 55 12.40 -12.03 8.94
N VAL A 56 11.94 -13.03 8.20
CA VAL A 56 12.61 -14.33 8.07
C VAL A 56 13.05 -14.60 6.63
N GLU A 57 13.78 -15.70 6.43
CA GLU A 57 14.27 -16.07 5.10
C GLU A 57 13.10 -16.29 4.12
N GLY A 58 13.22 -15.70 2.93
CA GLY A 58 12.22 -15.78 1.88
C GLY A 58 11.05 -14.80 2.03
N ASP A 59 11.09 -13.91 3.03
CA ASP A 59 10.13 -12.82 3.13
C ASP A 59 10.47 -11.66 2.18
N SER A 60 9.45 -10.90 1.81
CA SER A 60 9.54 -9.71 0.94
C SER A 60 8.75 -8.56 1.56
N PHE A 61 9.27 -7.34 1.46
CA PHE A 61 8.62 -6.17 2.03
C PHE A 61 7.20 -5.95 1.48
N PHE A 62 6.99 -6.27 0.20
CA PHE A 62 5.68 -6.20 -0.44
C PHE A 62 4.70 -7.21 0.15
N ASP A 63 5.11 -8.47 0.29
CA ASP A 63 4.26 -9.53 0.83
C ASP A 63 3.91 -9.28 2.30
N ILE A 64 4.85 -8.73 3.08
CA ILE A 64 4.61 -8.30 4.46
C ILE A 64 3.55 -7.19 4.48
N ALA A 65 3.67 -6.17 3.60
CA ALA A 65 2.69 -5.09 3.51
C ALA A 65 1.29 -5.62 3.13
N GLN A 66 1.21 -6.56 2.18
CA GLN A 66 -0.03 -7.22 1.79
C GLN A 66 -0.65 -8.03 2.94
N ARG A 67 0.15 -8.78 3.70
CA ARG A 67 -0.31 -9.53 4.87
C ARG A 67 -0.97 -8.64 5.90
N PHE A 68 -0.44 -7.44 6.12
CA PHE A 68 -0.95 -6.51 7.13
C PHE A 68 -1.99 -5.51 6.61
N ASN A 69 -2.37 -5.64 5.33
CA ASN A 69 -3.24 -4.69 4.64
C ASN A 69 -2.74 -3.23 4.76
N VAL A 70 -1.41 -3.04 4.81
CA VAL A 70 -0.78 -1.72 4.93
C VAL A 70 -0.27 -1.29 3.55
N PRO A 71 -0.58 -0.07 3.09
CA PRO A 71 0.00 0.46 1.85
C PRO A 71 1.53 0.50 1.95
N VAL A 72 2.24 -0.05 0.96
CA VAL A 72 3.72 -0.08 0.91
C VAL A 72 4.31 1.31 1.12
N GLN A 73 3.72 2.35 0.52
CA GLN A 73 4.18 3.73 0.68
C GLN A 73 4.08 4.23 2.12
N LEU A 74 3.03 3.83 2.85
CA LEU A 74 2.88 4.13 4.27
C LEU A 74 3.91 3.35 5.08
N MET A 75 4.10 2.08 4.76
CA MET A 75 5.08 1.22 5.41
C MET A 75 6.52 1.71 5.26
N LEU A 76 6.88 2.26 4.10
CA LEU A 76 8.18 2.91 3.88
C LEU A 76 8.34 4.18 4.71
N LYS A 77 7.28 5.00 4.84
CA LYS A 77 7.31 6.20 5.72
C LYS A 77 7.55 5.82 7.18
N MET A 78 6.94 4.74 7.64
CA MET A 78 7.15 4.22 9.00
C MET A 78 8.53 3.59 9.23
N ASN A 79 9.19 3.17 8.14
CA ASN A 79 10.44 2.43 8.16
C ASN A 79 11.52 3.11 7.28
N PRO A 80 11.97 4.32 7.65
CA PRO A 80 12.99 5.05 6.87
C PRO A 80 14.35 4.35 6.84
N SER A 81 14.57 3.35 7.72
CA SER A 81 15.77 2.51 7.74
C SER A 81 15.77 1.44 6.65
N VAL A 82 14.66 1.18 5.97
CA VAL A 82 14.56 0.19 4.89
C VAL A 82 15.03 0.85 3.58
N PRO A 83 16.19 0.46 3.04
CA PRO A 83 16.72 1.05 1.82
C PRO A 83 16.03 0.50 0.57
N GLY A 84 16.16 1.23 -0.54
CA GLY A 84 15.69 0.76 -1.85
C GLY A 84 14.20 0.49 -1.90
N LEU A 85 13.36 1.30 -1.25
CA LEU A 85 11.90 1.15 -1.31
C LEU A 85 11.36 -0.23 -0.87
N GLY A 86 12.10 -0.95 -0.02
CA GLY A 86 11.73 -2.30 0.42
C GLY A 86 12.41 -3.44 -0.35
N GLU A 87 13.26 -3.11 -1.33
CA GLU A 87 14.04 -4.11 -2.09
C GLU A 87 15.08 -4.82 -1.23
N ASN A 88 15.64 -4.14 -0.23
CA ASN A 88 16.74 -4.63 0.57
C ASN A 88 16.32 -4.79 2.03
N ILE A 89 15.65 -5.91 2.34
CA ILE A 89 15.36 -6.33 3.71
C ILE A 89 16.22 -7.52 4.11
N TYR A 90 16.59 -7.57 5.38
CA TYR A 90 17.47 -8.60 5.94
C TYR A 90 16.72 -9.49 6.92
N ILE A 91 17.15 -10.75 7.03
CA ILE A 91 16.64 -11.64 8.08
C ILE A 91 16.87 -11.02 9.47
N LYS A 92 15.92 -11.24 10.38
CA LYS A 92 15.88 -10.63 11.73
C LYS A 92 15.72 -9.10 11.74
N GLN A 93 15.57 -8.46 10.59
CA GLN A 93 15.21 -7.05 10.54
C GLN A 93 13.82 -6.86 11.14
N ILE A 94 13.70 -5.84 11.97
CA ILE A 94 12.44 -5.47 12.61
C ILE A 94 11.79 -4.39 11.75
N ILE A 95 10.59 -4.69 11.27
CA ILE A 95 9.75 -3.76 10.51
C ILE A 95 8.68 -3.22 11.43
N ASN A 96 8.57 -1.91 11.50
CA ASN A 96 7.53 -1.20 12.22
C ASN A 96 6.19 -1.32 11.47
N LEU A 97 5.18 -1.82 12.17
CA LEU A 97 3.80 -1.93 11.67
C LEU A 97 2.86 -0.88 12.29
N ASP A 98 3.38 -0.05 13.18
CA ASP A 98 2.59 0.99 13.83
C ASP A 98 2.27 2.13 12.84
N TRP A 99 1.09 2.06 12.23
CA TRP A 99 0.53 3.04 11.29
C TRP A 99 0.46 4.50 11.81
N LYS A 100 0.57 4.70 13.13
CA LYS A 100 0.61 6.02 13.77
C LYS A 100 2.03 6.57 13.85
N ALA A 101 3.05 5.71 13.76
CA ALA A 101 4.46 6.07 13.75
C ALA A 101 4.92 6.52 12.35
N GLN A 102 4.20 7.49 11.78
CA GLN A 102 4.62 8.22 10.57
C GLN A 102 5.62 9.29 11.01
N ARG A 103 6.92 8.99 10.97
CA ARG A 103 7.97 9.97 11.28
C ARG A 103 8.53 10.64 10.04
#